data_AF-A0A4Y9ITS6-F1
#
_entry.id   AF-A0A4Y9ITS6-F1
#
_cell.length_a   1.000
_cell.length_b   1.000
_cell.length_c   1.000
_cell.angle_alpha   90.00
_cell.angle_beta   90.00
_cell.angle_gamma   90.00
#
_symmetry.space_group_name_H-M   'P 1'
#
loop_
_entity.id
_entity.type
_entity.pdbx_description
1 polymer ?
#
loop_
_entity_poly.entity_id
_entity_poly.type
_entity_poly.pdbx_seq_one_letter_code
_entity_poly.pdbx_strand_id
1 'polypeptide(L)'
;MKKVFSLMLLLATMVTFTACGDDEPDNTNLSQTSYTMYHEGTQVIEGNNLSDISWQSDNEFVATIKNNVITGQYVGKTTVKSATNNLSFTVEVKPKYNTYEEPLLEWGASKATIKAKYGTPQSEDTNSLIYQTSDYNAPIMLFIFENGKMSTCGVVCKVSAASQLGDFLVERYIPVKVDTDNYSATLLHCYGKISDPQVDYGVAMQYNSSIGGILVAYTGVNGSKSMDAEEAIDFHKAFESLESVLK
;
A
#
# COMPACT_ATOMS: atom_id res chain seq x y z
N MET A 1 54.39 -18.27 82.96
CA MET A 1 53.06 -17.77 83.37
C MET A 1 52.77 -16.46 82.62
N LYS A 2 51.64 -16.47 81.91
CA LYS A 2 51.00 -15.47 81.04
C LYS A 2 51.63 -14.06 80.92
N LYS A 3 52.15 -13.72 79.73
CA LYS A 3 52.31 -12.35 79.25
C LYS A 3 51.35 -12.14 78.08
N VAL A 4 50.41 -11.22 78.25
CA VAL A 4 49.43 -10.80 77.24
C VAL A 4 50.04 -9.59 76.52
N PHE A 5 50.36 -9.74 75.23
CA PHE A 5 50.61 -8.66 74.27
C PHE A 5 49.34 -8.58 73.40
N SER A 6 48.52 -7.54 73.51
CA SER A 6 48.64 -6.20 72.90
C SER A 6 48.23 -6.17 71.43
N LEU A 7 47.40 -5.16 71.12
CA LEU A 7 47.26 -4.44 69.85
C LEU A 7 46.22 -4.91 68.83
N MET A 8 45.01 -4.37 68.99
CA MET A 8 44.33 -3.49 68.02
C MET A 8 44.47 -3.84 66.52
N LEU A 9 43.38 -4.35 65.93
CA LEU A 9 43.07 -4.12 64.52
C LEU A 9 41.55 -4.03 64.32
N LEU A 10 41.07 -2.78 64.23
CA LEU A 10 39.76 -2.46 63.66
C LEU A 10 39.79 -2.83 62.18
N LEU A 11 38.99 -3.80 61.76
CA LEU A 11 38.65 -4.00 60.35
C LEU A 11 37.15 -3.74 60.18
N ALA A 12 36.81 -2.46 60.05
CA ALA A 12 35.49 -2.03 59.59
C ALA A 12 35.41 -2.31 58.09
N THR A 13 34.85 -3.44 57.71
CA THR A 13 34.44 -3.72 56.33
C THR A 13 33.28 -2.80 55.99
N MET A 14 33.57 -1.67 55.35
CA MET A 14 32.57 -0.89 54.62
C MET A 14 32.04 -1.75 53.47
N VAL A 15 30.83 -2.26 53.61
CA VAL A 15 30.05 -2.77 52.49
C VAL A 15 29.43 -1.55 51.82
N THR A 16 30.10 -1.00 50.80
CA THR A 16 29.46 -0.02 49.92
C THR A 16 28.55 -0.77 48.96
N PHE A 17 27.27 -0.86 49.29
CA PHE A 17 26.25 -1.08 48.30
C PHE A 17 26.17 0.19 47.43
N THR A 18 26.82 0.19 46.27
CA THR A 18 26.46 1.12 45.19
C THR A 18 25.18 0.58 44.55
N ALA A 19 24.07 0.77 45.25
CA ALA A 19 22.73 0.66 44.70
C ALA A 19 22.26 2.08 44.39
N CYS A 20 22.53 2.51 43.16
CA CYS A 20 21.87 3.64 42.48
C CYS A 20 22.19 3.46 41.00
N GLY A 21 21.55 2.44 40.39
CA GLY A 21 21.07 2.68 39.04
C GLY A 21 19.93 3.67 39.24
N ASP A 22 20.20 4.95 39.01
CA ASP A 22 19.14 5.91 38.77
C ASP A 22 18.51 5.48 37.44
N ASP A 23 17.61 4.51 37.50
CA ASP A 23 16.68 4.27 36.40
C ASP A 23 15.73 5.47 36.42
N GLU A 24 16.16 6.55 35.74
CA GLU A 24 15.24 7.62 35.37
C GLU A 24 14.00 6.96 34.74
N PRO A 25 12.78 7.38 35.13
CA PRO A 25 11.58 6.81 34.56
C PRO A 25 11.63 6.98 33.05
N ASP A 26 11.59 5.87 32.32
CA ASP A 26 11.52 5.86 30.86
C ASP A 26 10.30 6.68 30.44
N ASN A 27 10.57 7.88 29.96
CA ASN A 27 9.57 8.87 29.53
C ASN A 27 9.38 8.83 28.01
N THR A 28 9.86 7.77 27.35
CA THR A 28 9.67 7.55 25.91
C THR A 28 8.18 7.54 25.57
N ASN A 29 7.77 8.47 24.70
CA ASN A 29 6.36 8.59 24.31
C ASN A 29 6.20 9.20 22.93
N LEU A 30 5.04 8.95 22.31
CA LEU A 30 4.60 9.63 21.10
C LEU A 30 3.73 10.83 21.47
N SER A 31 3.98 11.97 20.82
CA SER A 31 3.09 13.14 20.88
C SER A 31 1.96 13.04 19.84
N GLN A 32 2.15 12.24 18.79
CA GLN A 32 1.18 12.00 17.73
C GLN A 32 1.14 10.53 17.33
N THR A 33 -0.07 9.98 17.19
CA THR A 33 -0.32 8.55 16.88
C THR A 33 -1.01 8.31 15.53
N SER A 34 -1.17 9.36 14.71
CA SER A 34 -1.75 9.27 13.38
C SER A 34 -1.10 10.30 12.47
N TYR A 35 -0.62 9.89 11.30
CA TYR A 35 0.02 10.74 10.31
C TYR A 35 -0.75 10.64 8.99
N THR A 36 -0.91 11.78 8.31
CA THR A 36 -1.54 11.85 6.99
C THR A 36 -0.64 12.63 6.06
N MET A 37 -0.35 12.06 4.89
CA MET A 37 0.52 12.66 3.89
C MET A 37 0.11 12.27 2.47
N TYR A 38 0.76 12.87 1.48
CA TYR A 38 0.63 12.47 0.08
C TYR A 38 1.80 11.56 -0.32
N HIS A 39 1.71 10.95 -1.50
CA HIS A 39 2.78 10.21 -2.15
C HIS A 39 4.10 11.00 -2.11
N GLU A 40 5.20 10.34 -1.74
CA GLU A 40 6.55 10.89 -1.52
C GLU A 40 6.67 11.96 -0.42
N GLY A 41 5.57 12.29 0.27
CA GLY A 41 5.58 13.21 1.39
C GLY A 41 6.34 12.64 2.59
N THR A 42 6.98 13.51 3.36
CA THR A 42 7.74 13.13 4.56
C THR A 42 7.25 13.85 5.82
N GLN A 43 7.24 13.16 6.96
CA GLN A 43 6.96 13.75 8.28
C GLN A 43 7.89 13.13 9.34
N VAL A 44 8.29 13.92 10.32
CA VAL A 44 9.09 13.46 11.46
C VAL A 44 8.16 12.86 12.51
N ILE A 45 8.56 11.75 13.13
CA ILE A 45 7.82 11.16 14.25
C ILE A 45 7.95 12.08 15.46
N GLU A 46 6.82 12.55 16.00
CA GLU A 46 6.78 13.47 17.12
C GLU A 46 6.66 12.73 18.45
N GLY A 47 7.55 13.07 19.40
CA GLY A 47 7.58 12.44 20.72
C GLY A 47 8.85 12.76 21.50
N ASN A 48 8.99 12.11 22.65
CA ASN A 48 10.15 12.24 23.54
C ASN A 48 11.00 10.97 23.50
N ASN A 49 12.33 11.13 23.52
CA ASN A 49 13.31 10.03 23.60
C ASN A 49 13.16 8.94 22.52
N LEU A 50 13.00 9.39 21.26
CA LEU A 50 12.80 8.50 20.11
C LEU A 50 14.09 8.10 19.37
N SER A 51 15.27 8.60 19.76
CA SER A 51 16.53 8.48 19.00
C SER A 51 16.91 7.03 18.66
N ASP A 52 16.67 6.11 19.59
CA ASP A 52 17.13 4.73 19.52
C ASP A 52 15.99 3.73 19.22
N ILE A 53 14.84 4.24 18.76
CA ILE A 53 13.69 3.40 18.45
C ILE A 53 13.76 2.92 17.01
N SER A 54 13.79 1.59 16.84
CA SER A 54 13.57 0.96 15.55
C SER A 54 12.06 0.83 15.27
N TRP A 55 11.64 1.36 14.13
CA TRP A 55 10.26 1.33 13.66
C TRP A 55 10.07 0.33 12.54
N GLN A 56 8.93 -0.35 12.54
CA GLN A 56 8.54 -1.30 11.51
C GLN A 56 7.12 -0.99 11.04
N SER A 57 6.96 -0.77 9.73
CA SER A 57 5.64 -0.67 9.10
C SER A 57 5.06 -2.06 8.83
N ASP A 58 3.78 -2.27 9.12
CA ASP A 58 3.06 -3.50 8.73
C ASP A 58 2.96 -3.61 7.19
N ASN A 59 2.96 -2.48 6.48
CA ASN A 59 3.02 -2.40 5.02
C ASN A 59 3.98 -1.30 4.54
N GLU A 60 5.16 -1.70 4.09
CA GLU A 60 6.21 -0.79 3.60
C GLU A 60 5.88 -0.20 2.22
N PHE A 61 4.92 -0.76 1.50
CA PHE A 61 4.36 -0.14 0.29
C PHE A 61 3.44 1.04 0.60
N VAL A 62 2.96 1.20 1.83
CA VAL A 62 2.24 2.43 2.21
C VAL A 62 3.19 3.44 2.82
N ALA A 63 4.06 3.02 3.75
CA ALA A 63 5.02 3.94 4.36
C ALA A 63 6.27 3.23 4.85
N THR A 64 7.42 3.90 4.69
CA THR A 64 8.72 3.48 5.23
C THR A 64 9.22 4.49 6.26
N ILE A 65 10.10 4.03 7.15
CA ILE A 65 10.66 4.86 8.22
C ILE A 65 12.18 4.73 8.18
N LYS A 66 12.86 5.87 8.17
CA LYS A 66 14.31 5.94 8.29
C LYS A 66 14.68 7.15 9.16
N ASN A 67 15.50 6.92 10.18
CA ASN A 67 15.96 7.99 11.09
C ASN A 67 14.80 8.83 11.67
N ASN A 68 13.74 8.18 12.16
CA ASN A 68 12.51 8.82 12.66
C ASN A 68 11.78 9.71 11.65
N VAL A 69 12.04 9.55 10.35
CA VAL A 69 11.30 10.20 9.27
C VAL A 69 10.44 9.16 8.57
N ILE A 70 9.13 9.40 8.54
CA ILE A 70 8.14 8.68 7.76
C ILE A 70 8.21 9.18 6.33
N THR A 71 8.24 8.28 5.35
CA THR A 71 8.07 8.58 3.93
C THR A 71 6.85 7.83 3.39
N GLY A 72 5.86 8.57 2.88
CA GLY A 72 4.69 7.99 2.23
C GLY A 72 5.06 7.39 0.88
N GLN A 73 4.73 6.11 0.68
CA GLN A 73 5.10 5.35 -0.51
C GLN A 73 3.93 5.28 -1.49
N TYR A 74 2.87 4.52 -1.25
CA TYR A 74 1.69 4.48 -2.14
C TYR A 74 0.41 4.70 -1.34
N VAL A 75 -0.64 5.15 -2.02
CA VAL A 75 -1.97 5.40 -1.43
C VAL A 75 -2.43 4.18 -0.64
N GLY A 76 -2.81 4.41 0.62
CA GLY A 76 -3.23 3.33 1.51
C GLY A 76 -3.07 3.69 2.99
N LYS A 77 -3.26 2.68 3.84
CA LYS A 77 -3.14 2.80 5.30
C LYS A 77 -2.25 1.70 5.85
N THR A 78 -1.40 2.04 6.80
CA THR A 78 -0.55 1.09 7.52
C THR A 78 -0.43 1.47 9.00
N THR A 79 -0.10 0.48 9.83
CA THR A 79 0.30 0.69 11.21
C THR A 79 1.82 0.55 11.29
N VAL A 80 2.45 1.44 12.05
CA VAL A 80 3.88 1.40 12.35
C VAL A 80 4.04 1.08 13.83
N LYS A 81 4.93 0.15 14.15
CA LYS A 81 5.17 -0.33 15.52
C LYS A 81 6.65 -0.22 15.88
N SER A 82 6.93 0.11 17.13
CA SER A 82 8.28 -0.02 17.66
C SER A 82 8.57 -1.49 17.98
N ALA A 83 9.80 -1.93 17.72
CA ALA A 83 10.20 -3.31 18.03
C ALA A 83 10.33 -3.58 19.54
N THR A 84 10.60 -2.54 20.34
CA THR A 84 11.06 -2.69 21.73
C THR A 84 10.23 -1.92 22.76
N ASN A 85 9.45 -0.91 22.36
CA ASN A 85 8.85 0.05 23.29
C ASN A 85 7.31 0.00 23.34
N ASN A 86 6.67 -0.99 22.71
CA ASN A 86 5.21 -1.13 22.63
C ASN A 86 4.49 0.17 22.16
N LEU A 87 5.12 0.92 21.27
CA LEU A 87 4.56 2.13 20.68
C LEU A 87 4.01 1.81 19.30
N SER A 88 2.92 2.48 18.93
CA SER A 88 2.39 2.37 17.58
C SER A 88 1.69 3.65 17.13
N PHE A 89 1.66 3.85 15.83
CA PHE A 89 0.90 4.93 15.18
C PHE A 89 0.42 4.47 13.81
N THR A 90 -0.57 5.16 13.26
CA THR A 90 -1.07 4.91 11.91
C THR A 90 -0.51 5.92 10.91
N VAL A 91 -0.35 5.48 9.66
CA VAL A 91 -0.01 6.34 8.53
C VAL A 91 -1.05 6.14 7.44
N GLU A 92 -1.62 7.23 6.95
CA GLU A 92 -2.49 7.27 5.77
C GLU A 92 -1.81 8.08 4.68
N VAL A 93 -1.53 7.45 3.54
CA VAL A 93 -1.14 8.14 2.31
C VAL A 93 -2.40 8.37 1.49
N LYS A 94 -2.77 9.64 1.32
CA LYS A 94 -3.96 10.05 0.58
C LYS A 94 -3.65 10.29 -0.89
N PRO A 95 -4.61 10.03 -1.79
CA PRO A 95 -4.45 10.40 -3.19
C PRO A 95 -4.48 11.92 -3.35
N LYS A 96 -3.63 12.43 -4.22
CA LYS A 96 -3.69 13.81 -4.72
C LYS A 96 -4.50 13.87 -6.01
N TYR A 97 -4.46 12.82 -6.81
CA TYR A 97 -5.12 12.72 -8.10
C TYR A 97 -6.34 11.80 -8.01
N ASN A 98 -7.45 12.26 -8.57
CA ASN A 98 -8.76 11.59 -8.48
C ASN A 98 -9.35 11.47 -9.90
N THR A 99 -8.58 10.87 -10.82
CA THR A 99 -8.94 10.77 -12.25
C THR A 99 -10.21 9.95 -12.48
N TYR A 100 -10.49 8.97 -11.61
CA TYR A 100 -11.77 8.27 -11.51
C TYR A 100 -11.90 7.59 -10.14
N GLU A 101 -13.13 7.15 -9.79
CA GLU A 101 -13.34 6.22 -8.69
C GLU A 101 -12.84 4.82 -9.10
N GLU A 102 -11.89 4.26 -8.35
CA GLU A 102 -11.40 2.91 -8.60
C GLU A 102 -12.55 1.89 -8.61
N PRO A 103 -12.59 0.94 -9.56
CA PRO A 103 -13.58 -0.13 -9.56
C PRO A 103 -13.55 -0.94 -8.26
N LEU A 104 -14.61 -1.72 -8.00
CA LEU A 104 -14.59 -2.67 -6.88
C LEU A 104 -13.58 -3.77 -7.17
N LEU A 105 -12.43 -3.74 -6.51
CA LEU A 105 -11.35 -4.72 -6.65
C LEU A 105 -11.56 -5.92 -5.71
N GLU A 106 -12.74 -6.54 -5.78
CA GLU A 106 -13.08 -7.75 -5.03
C GLU A 106 -13.12 -8.95 -5.99
N TRP A 107 -11.97 -9.58 -6.20
CA TRP A 107 -11.84 -10.74 -7.09
C TRP A 107 -12.78 -11.86 -6.66
N GLY A 108 -13.56 -12.37 -7.60
CA GLY A 108 -14.57 -13.38 -7.32
C GLY A 108 -15.96 -12.84 -6.98
N ALA A 109 -16.13 -11.51 -6.88
CA ALA A 109 -17.43 -10.90 -6.62
C ALA A 109 -18.48 -11.31 -7.66
N SER A 110 -19.73 -11.44 -7.21
CA SER A 110 -20.86 -11.77 -8.09
C SER A 110 -21.37 -10.53 -8.83
N LYS A 111 -22.06 -10.72 -9.97
CA LYS A 111 -22.80 -9.63 -10.62
C LYS A 111 -23.79 -8.91 -9.68
N ALA A 112 -24.38 -9.64 -8.73
CA ALA A 112 -25.28 -9.05 -7.73
C ALA A 112 -24.54 -8.10 -6.78
N THR A 113 -23.32 -8.47 -6.36
CA THR A 113 -22.44 -7.62 -5.54
C THR A 113 -22.09 -6.33 -6.29
N ILE A 114 -21.70 -6.44 -7.56
CA ILE A 114 -21.36 -5.27 -8.39
C ILE A 114 -22.59 -4.36 -8.58
N LYS A 115 -23.76 -4.93 -8.93
CA LYS A 115 -25.01 -4.17 -9.07
C LYS A 115 -25.49 -3.53 -7.77
N ALA A 116 -25.21 -4.13 -6.62
CA ALA A 116 -25.54 -3.52 -5.33
C ALA A 116 -24.72 -2.25 -5.07
N LYS A 117 -23.47 -2.19 -5.55
CA LYS A 117 -22.61 -1.01 -5.42
C LYS A 117 -22.92 0.06 -6.47
N TYR A 118 -23.03 -0.33 -7.74
CA TYR A 118 -23.08 0.61 -8.88
C TYR A 118 -24.49 0.83 -9.45
N GLY A 119 -25.49 0.08 -8.97
CA GLY A 119 -26.85 0.14 -9.48
C GLY A 119 -27.03 -0.60 -10.81
N THR A 120 -27.95 -0.08 -11.63
CA THR A 120 -28.32 -0.69 -12.93
C THR A 120 -27.23 -0.40 -13.97
N PRO A 121 -26.65 -1.43 -14.60
CA PRO A 121 -25.67 -1.25 -15.67
C PRO A 121 -26.33 -0.67 -16.93
N GLN A 122 -25.53 0.00 -17.75
CA GLN A 122 -25.94 0.39 -19.11
C GLN A 122 -26.11 -0.83 -20.01
N SER A 123 -25.25 -1.83 -19.85
CA SER A 123 -25.32 -3.12 -20.57
C SER A 123 -25.00 -4.28 -19.64
N GLU A 124 -25.73 -5.37 -19.77
CA GLU A 124 -25.47 -6.63 -19.08
C GLU A 124 -25.59 -7.77 -20.08
N ASP A 125 -24.57 -8.63 -20.13
CA ASP A 125 -24.62 -9.91 -20.81
C ASP A 125 -24.30 -11.07 -19.84
N THR A 126 -24.07 -12.28 -20.36
CA THR A 126 -23.73 -13.45 -19.55
C THR A 126 -22.47 -13.22 -18.69
N ASN A 127 -21.43 -12.62 -19.27
CA ASN A 127 -20.08 -12.52 -18.73
C ASN A 127 -19.64 -11.08 -18.46
N SER A 128 -20.48 -10.07 -18.64
CA SER A 128 -20.10 -8.68 -18.48
C SER A 128 -21.16 -7.78 -17.87
N LEU A 129 -20.69 -6.70 -17.24
CA LEU A 129 -21.47 -5.53 -16.85
C LEU A 129 -20.73 -4.28 -17.34
N ILE A 130 -21.44 -3.37 -18.00
CA ILE A 130 -20.90 -2.08 -18.46
C ILE A 130 -21.72 -0.95 -17.83
N TYR A 131 -21.02 0.00 -17.22
CA TYR A 131 -21.57 1.18 -16.57
C TYR A 131 -21.10 2.44 -17.28
N GLN A 132 -22.04 3.36 -17.49
CA GLN A 132 -21.72 4.75 -17.78
C GLN A 132 -21.43 5.46 -16.46
N THR A 133 -20.24 6.02 -16.31
CA THR A 133 -19.89 6.77 -15.10
C THR A 133 -20.35 8.22 -15.24
N SER A 134 -20.38 8.93 -14.10
CA SER A 134 -20.53 10.39 -14.08
C SER A 134 -19.23 11.14 -14.35
N ASP A 135 -18.10 10.42 -14.45
CA ASP A 135 -16.79 11.01 -14.67
C ASP A 135 -16.59 11.35 -16.15
N TYR A 136 -16.38 12.63 -16.43
CA TYR A 136 -16.17 13.10 -17.80
C TYR A 136 -14.90 12.53 -18.45
N ASN A 137 -13.85 12.32 -17.65
CA ASN A 137 -12.55 11.82 -18.10
C ASN A 137 -12.50 10.30 -18.15
N ALA A 138 -13.35 9.60 -17.41
CA ALA A 138 -13.41 8.14 -17.34
C ALA A 138 -14.84 7.62 -17.55
N PRO A 139 -15.45 7.84 -18.74
CA PRO A 139 -16.89 7.67 -18.95
C PRO A 139 -17.41 6.24 -18.83
N ILE A 140 -16.56 5.22 -18.94
CA ILE A 140 -17.00 3.82 -18.96
C ILE A 140 -16.24 3.03 -17.90
N MET A 141 -16.98 2.28 -17.08
CA MET A 141 -16.44 1.26 -16.19
C MET A 141 -17.08 -0.08 -16.56
N LEU A 142 -16.28 -1.14 -16.62
CA LEU A 142 -16.75 -2.46 -17.03
C LEU A 142 -16.16 -3.56 -16.16
N PHE A 143 -16.92 -4.64 -16.01
CA PHE A 143 -16.58 -5.81 -15.21
C PHE A 143 -16.78 -7.07 -16.04
N ILE A 144 -15.79 -7.96 -16.02
CA ILE A 144 -15.79 -9.25 -16.71
C ILE A 144 -15.90 -10.38 -15.68
N PHE A 145 -16.69 -11.38 -16.02
CA PHE A 145 -17.01 -12.52 -15.17
C PHE A 145 -16.63 -13.83 -15.84
N GLU A 146 -15.92 -14.67 -15.11
CA GLU A 146 -15.64 -16.05 -15.46
C GLU A 146 -16.36 -16.96 -14.47
N ASN A 147 -17.16 -17.92 -14.94
CA ASN A 147 -17.94 -18.82 -14.08
C ASN A 147 -18.81 -18.06 -13.05
N GLY A 148 -19.36 -16.90 -13.44
CA GLY A 148 -20.20 -16.04 -12.60
C GLY A 148 -19.45 -15.23 -11.54
N LYS A 149 -18.12 -15.22 -11.58
CA LYS A 149 -17.23 -14.55 -10.63
C LYS A 149 -16.37 -13.50 -11.34
N MET A 150 -16.29 -12.31 -10.78
CA MET A 150 -15.49 -11.21 -11.35
C MET A 150 -14.01 -11.63 -11.44
N SER A 151 -13.46 -11.61 -12.66
CA SER A 151 -12.05 -11.95 -12.93
C SER A 151 -11.21 -10.72 -13.25
N THR A 152 -11.81 -9.75 -13.95
CA THR A 152 -11.14 -8.55 -14.46
C THR A 152 -12.14 -7.40 -14.46
N CYS A 153 -11.67 -6.19 -14.24
CA CYS A 153 -12.46 -4.99 -14.48
C CYS A 153 -11.62 -3.95 -15.21
N GLY A 154 -12.28 -2.95 -15.77
CA GLY A 154 -11.59 -1.91 -16.51
C GLY A 154 -12.32 -0.58 -16.51
N VAL A 155 -11.57 0.45 -16.87
CA VAL A 155 -12.04 1.82 -17.01
C VAL A 155 -11.54 2.35 -18.35
N VAL A 156 -12.43 2.95 -19.13
CA VAL A 156 -12.05 3.66 -20.35
C VAL A 156 -11.89 5.13 -20.02
N CYS A 157 -10.66 5.62 -20.16
CA CYS A 157 -10.27 7.01 -19.97
C CYS A 157 -10.15 7.73 -21.32
N LYS A 158 -10.48 9.02 -21.35
CA LYS A 158 -10.21 9.87 -22.51
C LYS A 158 -8.71 10.12 -22.65
N VAL A 159 -8.24 10.20 -23.89
CA VAL A 159 -6.85 10.56 -24.19
C VAL A 159 -6.47 11.92 -23.61
N SER A 160 -7.41 12.87 -23.53
CA SER A 160 -7.19 14.18 -22.90
C SER A 160 -6.86 14.11 -21.39
N ALA A 161 -7.15 12.98 -20.73
CA ALA A 161 -6.84 12.75 -19.32
C ALA A 161 -5.51 12.02 -19.10
N ALA A 162 -4.76 11.68 -20.15
CA ALA A 162 -3.57 10.81 -20.08
C ALA A 162 -2.54 11.23 -19.02
N SER A 163 -2.22 12.54 -18.92
CA SER A 163 -1.26 13.04 -17.93
C SER A 163 -1.75 12.83 -16.49
N GLN A 164 -3.02 13.16 -16.23
CA GLN A 164 -3.63 12.98 -14.90
C GLN A 164 -3.82 11.50 -14.56
N LEU A 165 -4.07 10.67 -15.58
CA LEU A 165 -4.12 9.22 -15.43
C LEU A 165 -2.76 8.65 -15.00
N GLY A 166 -1.67 9.09 -15.62
CA GLY A 166 -0.32 8.70 -15.21
C GLY A 166 -0.07 9.02 -13.73
N ASP A 167 -0.29 10.28 -13.34
CA ASP A 167 -0.16 10.74 -11.95
C ASP A 167 -1.04 9.95 -10.96
N PHE A 168 -2.27 9.65 -11.35
CA PHE A 168 -3.21 8.84 -10.57
C PHE A 168 -2.72 7.40 -10.36
N LEU A 169 -2.14 6.78 -11.38
CA LEU A 169 -1.68 5.40 -11.31
C LEU A 169 -0.38 5.28 -10.49
N VAL A 170 0.57 6.19 -10.67
CA VAL A 170 1.88 6.10 -9.99
C VAL A 170 1.82 6.42 -8.49
N GLU A 171 0.84 7.20 -8.03
CA GLU A 171 0.66 7.40 -6.58
C GLU A 171 0.05 6.18 -5.87
N ARG A 172 -0.50 5.21 -6.63
CA ARG A 172 -1.20 4.02 -6.12
C ARG A 172 -0.44 2.72 -6.35
N TYR A 173 0.28 2.60 -7.46
CA TYR A 173 0.84 1.34 -7.92
C TYR A 173 2.29 1.52 -8.38
N ILE A 174 3.06 0.44 -8.28
CA ILE A 174 4.47 0.42 -8.68
C ILE A 174 4.55 0.20 -10.19
N PRO A 175 5.12 1.12 -10.98
CA PRO A 175 5.37 0.87 -12.38
C PRO A 175 6.45 -0.20 -12.54
N VAL A 176 6.16 -1.25 -13.31
CA VAL A 176 7.12 -2.32 -13.63
C VAL A 176 7.52 -2.34 -15.10
N LYS A 177 6.66 -1.80 -15.98
CA LYS A 177 6.93 -1.65 -17.41
C LYS A 177 6.23 -0.41 -17.92
N VAL A 178 6.96 0.44 -18.64
CA VAL A 178 6.41 1.65 -19.25
C VAL A 178 6.92 1.72 -20.68
N ASP A 179 6.00 1.88 -21.62
CA ASP A 179 6.28 2.08 -23.03
C ASP A 179 5.62 3.38 -23.47
N THR A 180 6.45 4.42 -23.59
CA THR A 180 6.01 5.76 -23.97
C THR A 180 5.63 5.86 -25.44
N ASP A 181 6.15 4.97 -26.28
CA ASP A 181 5.91 5.01 -27.73
C ASP A 181 4.54 4.39 -28.05
N ASN A 182 4.17 3.34 -27.30
CA ASN A 182 2.88 2.67 -27.43
C ASN A 182 1.83 3.15 -26.42
N TYR A 183 2.13 4.19 -25.62
CA TYR A 183 1.26 4.74 -24.58
C TYR A 183 0.70 3.65 -23.65
N SER A 184 1.56 2.74 -23.21
CA SER A 184 1.19 1.63 -22.33
C SER A 184 2.05 1.56 -21.09
N ALA A 185 1.47 1.04 -20.02
CA ALA A 185 2.18 0.80 -18.77
C ALA A 185 1.58 -0.41 -18.05
N THR A 186 2.43 -1.14 -17.34
CA THR A 186 2.08 -2.19 -16.39
C THR A 186 2.56 -1.77 -15.01
N LEU A 187 1.66 -1.86 -14.04
CA LEU A 187 1.88 -1.53 -12.66
C LEU A 187 1.35 -2.63 -11.74
N LEU A 188 1.86 -2.67 -10.51
CA LEU A 188 1.46 -3.65 -9.50
C LEU A 188 0.97 -2.97 -8.23
N HIS A 189 -0.10 -3.52 -7.65
CA HIS A 189 -0.40 -3.29 -6.24
C HIS A 189 0.34 -4.34 -5.41
N CYS A 190 1.26 -3.87 -4.57
CA CYS A 190 2.04 -4.71 -3.68
C CYS A 190 1.81 -4.33 -2.21
N TYR A 191 2.05 -5.30 -1.33
CA TYR A 191 1.94 -5.11 0.11
C TYR A 191 2.99 -5.90 0.88
N GLY A 192 3.13 -5.60 2.17
CA GLY A 192 4.06 -6.28 3.07
C GLY A 192 5.42 -5.60 3.13
N LYS A 193 6.49 -6.36 2.93
CA LYS A 193 7.88 -5.88 3.05
C LYS A 193 8.48 -5.59 1.68
N ILE A 194 9.22 -4.49 1.55
CA ILE A 194 9.88 -4.16 0.27
C ILE A 194 10.90 -5.24 -0.11
N SER A 195 11.55 -5.85 0.89
CA SER A 195 12.52 -6.93 0.67
C SER A 195 11.91 -8.29 0.30
N ASP A 196 10.61 -8.48 0.54
CA ASP A 196 9.86 -9.71 0.22
C ASP A 196 8.41 -9.34 -0.14
N PRO A 197 8.21 -8.72 -1.31
CA PRO A 197 6.96 -8.07 -1.62
C PRO A 197 5.92 -9.05 -2.10
N GLN A 198 4.70 -8.86 -1.64
CA GLN A 198 3.54 -9.65 -2.05
C GLN A 198 2.74 -8.87 -3.07
N VAL A 199 2.46 -9.48 -4.22
CA VAL A 199 1.59 -8.92 -5.26
C VAL A 199 0.15 -9.30 -4.96
N ASP A 200 -0.75 -8.32 -5.01
CA ASP A 200 -2.19 -8.52 -4.82
C ASP A 200 -2.93 -8.59 -6.17
N TYR A 201 -2.72 -7.57 -7.01
CA TYR A 201 -3.26 -7.48 -8.36
C TYR A 201 -2.41 -6.59 -9.25
N GLY A 202 -2.67 -6.69 -10.54
CA GLY A 202 -2.01 -5.93 -11.58
C GLY A 202 -2.93 -4.88 -12.17
N VAL A 203 -2.31 -3.79 -12.62
CA VAL A 203 -2.96 -2.71 -13.36
C VAL A 203 -2.18 -2.50 -14.65
N ALA A 204 -2.86 -2.47 -15.78
CA ALA A 204 -2.23 -2.11 -17.04
C ALA A 204 -3.07 -1.07 -17.77
N MET A 205 -2.40 -0.18 -18.50
CA MET A 205 -3.07 0.75 -19.41
C MET A 205 -2.53 0.59 -20.82
N GLN A 206 -3.39 0.74 -21.81
CA GLN A 206 -2.99 0.85 -23.20
C GLN A 206 -3.96 1.75 -23.98
N TYR A 207 -3.44 2.50 -24.95
CA TYR A 207 -4.28 3.18 -25.93
C TYR A 207 -4.98 2.14 -26.83
N ASN A 208 -6.28 2.30 -27.02
CA ASN A 208 -7.06 1.50 -27.96
C ASN A 208 -7.75 2.40 -28.98
N SER A 209 -7.32 2.32 -30.24
CA SER A 209 -7.85 3.13 -31.33
C SER A 209 -9.29 2.80 -31.71
N SER A 210 -9.73 1.56 -31.48
CA SER A 210 -11.11 1.14 -31.78
C SER A 210 -12.10 1.74 -30.78
N ILE A 211 -11.68 1.90 -29.53
CA ILE A 211 -12.46 2.54 -28.46
C ILE A 211 -12.28 4.07 -28.49
N GLY A 212 -11.17 4.57 -29.04
CA GLY A 212 -10.84 5.99 -29.07
C GLY A 212 -10.39 6.53 -27.71
N GLY A 213 -9.85 5.67 -26.84
CA GLY A 213 -9.51 6.00 -25.47
C GLY A 213 -8.35 5.17 -24.93
N ILE A 214 -8.00 5.40 -23.66
CA ILE A 214 -7.04 4.61 -22.91
C ILE A 214 -7.83 3.63 -22.07
N LEU A 215 -7.64 2.33 -22.32
CA LEU A 215 -8.24 1.28 -21.50
C LEU A 215 -7.29 0.97 -20.35
N VAL A 216 -7.78 1.12 -19.12
CA VAL A 216 -7.11 0.65 -17.91
C VAL A 216 -7.74 -0.66 -17.49
N ALA A 217 -6.94 -1.71 -17.40
CA ALA A 217 -7.33 -3.04 -16.95
C ALA A 217 -6.80 -3.29 -15.54
N TYR A 218 -7.66 -3.85 -14.70
CA TYR A 218 -7.35 -4.34 -13.36
C TYR A 218 -7.62 -5.84 -13.34
N THR A 219 -6.66 -6.63 -12.90
CA THR A 219 -6.83 -8.08 -12.86
C THR A 219 -6.03 -8.72 -11.73
N GLY A 220 -6.62 -9.73 -11.09
CA GLY A 220 -6.00 -10.48 -10.01
C GLY A 220 -4.82 -11.34 -10.47
N VAL A 221 -4.02 -11.80 -9.52
CA VAL A 221 -2.89 -12.72 -9.76
C VAL A 221 -3.40 -14.14 -10.09
N ASN A 222 -2.88 -14.73 -11.16
CA ASN A 222 -3.10 -16.12 -11.53
C ASN A 222 -2.10 -17.02 -10.78
N GLY A 223 -2.54 -17.76 -9.76
CA GLY A 223 -1.70 -18.77 -9.10
C GLY A 223 -0.79 -18.23 -7.97
N SER A 224 0.46 -18.72 -7.89
CA SER A 224 1.38 -18.36 -6.80
C SER A 224 1.87 -16.91 -6.93
N LYS A 225 1.87 -16.19 -5.80
CA LYS A 225 2.31 -14.78 -5.65
C LYS A 225 3.80 -14.59 -5.97
N SER A 226 4.17 -14.68 -7.26
CA SER A 226 5.50 -14.35 -7.78
C SER A 226 5.58 -12.86 -8.08
N MET A 227 6.78 -12.28 -7.98
CA MET A 227 7.05 -10.88 -8.34
C MET A 227 7.12 -10.63 -9.84
N ASP A 228 7.33 -11.67 -10.65
CA ASP A 228 7.37 -11.53 -12.10
C ASP A 228 5.96 -11.29 -12.61
N ALA A 229 5.59 -10.01 -12.73
CA ALA A 229 4.26 -9.54 -13.15
C ALA A 229 3.77 -10.23 -14.44
N GLU A 230 4.68 -10.48 -15.38
CA GLU A 230 4.37 -11.14 -16.66
C GLU A 230 4.08 -12.65 -16.51
N GLU A 231 4.59 -13.31 -15.47
CA GLU A 231 4.25 -14.71 -15.16
C GLU A 231 3.04 -14.84 -14.24
N ALA A 232 2.87 -13.87 -13.33
CA ALA A 232 1.82 -13.87 -12.32
C ALA A 232 0.48 -13.34 -12.85
N ILE A 233 0.48 -12.53 -13.91
CA ILE A 233 -0.70 -11.77 -14.36
C ILE A 233 -0.82 -11.79 -15.89
N ASP A 234 -1.94 -12.32 -16.39
CA ASP A 234 -2.23 -12.38 -17.83
C ASP A 234 -2.95 -11.13 -18.32
N PHE A 235 -2.19 -10.05 -18.54
CA PHE A 235 -2.74 -8.79 -19.05
C PHE A 235 -3.25 -8.91 -20.49
N HIS A 236 -2.71 -9.83 -21.29
CA HIS A 236 -3.18 -10.05 -22.65
C HIS A 236 -4.63 -10.55 -22.63
N LYS A 237 -4.90 -11.62 -21.86
CA LYS A 237 -6.26 -12.13 -21.67
C LYS A 237 -7.19 -11.08 -21.05
N ALA A 238 -6.70 -10.28 -20.10
CA ALA A 238 -7.47 -9.21 -19.48
C ALA A 238 -7.93 -8.17 -20.53
N PHE A 239 -7.01 -7.67 -21.37
CA PHE A 239 -7.35 -6.72 -22.44
C PHE A 239 -8.25 -7.35 -23.49
N GLU A 240 -7.97 -8.57 -23.96
CA GLU A 240 -8.82 -9.25 -24.93
C GLU A 240 -10.27 -9.36 -24.44
N SER A 241 -10.45 -9.73 -23.17
CA SER A 241 -11.78 -9.86 -22.56
C SER A 241 -12.51 -8.52 -22.47
N LEU A 242 -11.82 -7.47 -22.01
CA LEU A 242 -12.39 -6.12 -21.89
C LEU A 242 -12.74 -5.52 -23.27
N GLU A 243 -11.86 -5.68 -24.25
CA GLU A 243 -12.07 -5.16 -25.60
C GLU A 243 -13.18 -5.91 -26.34
N SER A 244 -13.40 -7.19 -26.04
CA SER A 244 -14.46 -7.98 -26.68
C SER A 244 -15.87 -7.46 -26.39
N VAL A 245 -16.08 -6.80 -25.24
CA VAL A 245 -17.39 -6.28 -24.81
C VAL A 245 -17.59 -4.80 -25.15
N LEU A 246 -16.52 -4.12 -25.58
CA LEU A 246 -16.55 -2.70 -25.98
C LEU A 246 -16.73 -2.50 -27.50
N LYS A 247 -16.70 -3.59 -28.28
CA LYS A 247 -16.94 -3.62 -29.73
C LYS A 247 -18.42 -3.81 -30.03
#